data_AF-A0A521U598-F1
#
_entry.id   AF-A0A521U598-F1
#
_cell.length_a   1.000
_cell.length_b   1.000
_cell.length_c   1.000
_cell.angle_alpha   90.00
_cell.angle_beta   90.00
_cell.angle_gamma   90.00
#
_symmetry.space_group_name_H-M   'P 1'
#
loop_
_entity.id
_entity.type
_entity.pdbx_description
1 polymer ?
#
loop_
_entity_poly.entity_id
_entity_poly.type
_entity_poly.pdbx_seq_one_letter_code
_entity_poly.pdbx_strand_id
1 'polypeptide(L)'
;MPALRYGRAVDLSPPLAPVGERIATLLQGADKTPAWLAEKTGLQRSTVTRAINGNRQPSSDTLQAIATVLGLTVPQLVAGTDAAGRVNEVEQLVPHHLYDNAVHQIIAYESKANEYLTRIRNLEETLEQERARRRVARGEAEKSEREADQARLVRDDALRKARHFEQDAIRYRNGLEKAVKDVERLNQQLRELGAAVEATRRTGQVGTILAGVAAAVSIATYLGNEPLNNHADEVGKETDG
;
A
#
# COMPACT_ATOMS: atom_id res chain seq x y z
N MET A 1 5.50 80.18 -73.12
CA MET A 1 5.68 78.85 -72.49
C MET A 1 4.33 78.34 -72.00
N PRO A 2 3.65 77.40 -72.69
CA PRO A 2 2.53 76.69 -72.09
C PRO A 2 2.68 75.15 -72.10
N ALA A 3 1.95 74.52 -71.16
CA ALA A 3 1.58 73.10 -71.03
C ALA A 3 2.72 72.13 -70.65
N LEU A 4 2.54 71.18 -69.72
CA LEU A 4 1.48 70.18 -69.69
C LEU A 4 1.10 69.76 -68.26
N ARG A 5 -0.22 69.76 -67.99
CA ARG A 5 -0.85 69.05 -66.87
C ARG A 5 -0.67 67.54 -67.07
N TYR A 6 -0.03 66.85 -66.14
CA TYR A 6 -0.11 65.39 -66.07
C TYR A 6 -1.41 64.97 -65.37
N GLY A 7 -2.26 64.28 -66.12
CA GLY A 7 -3.46 63.64 -65.64
C GLY A 7 -3.15 62.49 -64.70
N ARG A 8 -3.95 62.39 -63.64
CA ARG A 8 -4.00 61.28 -62.67
C ARG A 8 -4.36 59.99 -63.41
N ALA A 9 -3.46 59.01 -63.40
CA ALA A 9 -3.78 57.66 -63.86
C ALA A 9 -4.91 57.09 -62.97
N VAL A 10 -6.06 56.87 -63.59
CA VAL A 10 -7.16 56.12 -62.99
C VAL A 10 -6.75 54.66 -63.01
N ASP A 11 -6.64 54.04 -61.84
CA ASP A 11 -6.47 52.59 -61.71
C ASP A 11 -7.67 51.89 -62.38
N LEU A 12 -7.39 51.21 -63.49
CA LEU A 12 -8.36 50.51 -64.36
C LEU A 12 -8.44 49.01 -64.02
N SER A 13 -8.15 48.62 -62.78
CA SER A 13 -8.51 47.29 -62.31
C SER A 13 -10.03 47.13 -62.41
N PRO A 14 -10.56 46.09 -63.09
CA PRO A 14 -12.01 45.91 -63.21
C PRO A 14 -12.63 45.82 -61.80
N PRO A 15 -13.80 46.42 -61.57
CA PRO A 15 -14.44 46.36 -60.26
C PRO A 15 -14.64 44.90 -59.87
N LEU A 16 -14.07 44.50 -58.72
CA LEU A 16 -14.24 43.15 -58.19
C LEU A 16 -15.74 42.89 -58.01
N ALA A 17 -16.22 41.75 -58.51
CA ALA A 17 -17.61 41.38 -58.38
C ALA A 17 -17.97 41.20 -56.89
N PRO A 18 -19.15 41.66 -56.43
CA PRO A 18 -19.62 41.35 -55.09
C PRO A 18 -19.72 39.85 -54.87
N VAL A 19 -19.27 39.36 -53.72
CA VAL A 19 -19.37 37.93 -53.36
C VAL A 19 -20.80 37.40 -53.43
N GLY A 20 -21.80 38.26 -53.19
CA GLY A 20 -23.21 37.92 -53.30
C GLY A 20 -23.64 37.52 -54.73
N GLU A 21 -23.12 38.19 -55.76
CA GLU A 21 -23.40 37.88 -57.16
C GLU A 21 -22.79 36.52 -57.56
N ARG A 22 -21.61 36.22 -57.05
CA ARG A 22 -20.98 34.92 -57.24
C ARG A 22 -21.78 33.79 -56.59
N ILE A 23 -22.26 33.99 -55.36
CA ILE A 23 -23.14 33.03 -54.69
C ILE A 23 -24.44 32.83 -55.49
N ALA A 24 -25.05 33.91 -55.98
CA ALA A 24 -26.26 33.82 -56.82
C ALA A 24 -26.00 33.02 -58.11
N THR A 25 -24.86 33.27 -58.77
CA THR A 25 -24.46 32.58 -60.00
C THR A 25 -24.25 31.08 -59.77
N LEU A 26 -23.58 30.72 -58.67
CA LEU A 26 -23.35 29.31 -58.29
C LEU A 26 -24.66 28.59 -57.96
N LEU A 27 -25.61 29.28 -57.32
CA LEU A 27 -26.93 28.72 -57.04
C LEU A 27 -27.74 28.51 -58.32
N GLN A 28 -27.75 29.48 -59.23
CA GLN A 28 -28.44 29.36 -60.53
C GLN A 28 -27.85 28.24 -61.38
N GLY A 29 -26.53 28.14 -61.46
CA GLY A 29 -25.85 27.06 -62.21
C GLY A 29 -26.10 25.66 -61.64
N ALA A 30 -26.50 25.56 -60.37
CA ALA A 30 -26.86 24.31 -59.70
C ALA A 30 -28.37 24.07 -59.60
N ASP A 31 -29.20 24.93 -60.20
CA ASP A 31 -30.68 24.93 -60.09
C ASP A 31 -31.18 24.95 -58.63
N LYS A 32 -30.55 25.79 -57.79
CA LYS A 32 -30.84 25.90 -56.34
C LYS A 32 -31.35 27.28 -55.98
N THR A 33 -32.20 27.34 -54.95
CA THR A 33 -32.79 28.60 -54.48
C THR A 33 -32.06 29.16 -53.24
N PRO A 34 -32.15 30.48 -52.97
CA PRO A 34 -31.67 31.06 -51.72
C PRO A 34 -32.33 30.45 -50.47
N ALA A 35 -33.60 30.02 -50.58
CA ALA A 35 -34.31 29.34 -49.51
C ALA A 35 -33.71 27.97 -49.21
N TRP A 36 -33.33 27.23 -50.25
CA TRP A 36 -32.60 25.96 -50.13
C TRP A 36 -31.25 26.16 -49.42
N LEU A 37 -30.52 27.23 -49.78
CA LEU A 37 -29.23 27.52 -49.16
C LEU A 37 -29.38 27.82 -47.66
N ALA A 38 -30.38 28.62 -47.28
CA ALA A 38 -30.68 28.90 -45.87
C ALA A 38 -31.01 27.62 -45.09
N GLU A 39 -31.82 26.73 -45.66
CA GLU A 39 -32.19 25.45 -45.04
C GLU A 39 -30.96 24.55 -44.84
N LYS A 40 -30.09 24.43 -45.85
CA LYS A 40 -28.92 23.55 -45.78
C LYS A 40 -27.77 24.09 -44.94
N THR A 41 -27.63 25.40 -44.86
CA THR A 41 -26.60 26.05 -44.03
C THR A 41 -27.05 26.25 -42.59
N GLY A 42 -28.35 26.11 -42.29
CA GLY A 42 -28.92 26.48 -40.99
C GLY A 42 -28.92 28.00 -40.72
N LEU A 43 -28.54 28.82 -41.70
CA LEU A 43 -28.53 30.27 -41.60
C LEU A 43 -29.95 30.83 -41.73
N GLN A 44 -30.23 31.94 -41.05
CA GLN A 44 -31.51 32.64 -41.24
C GLN A 44 -31.68 33.08 -42.70
N ARG A 45 -32.89 32.90 -43.25
CA ARG A 45 -33.23 33.35 -44.62
C ARG A 45 -32.85 34.81 -44.87
N SER A 46 -33.07 35.69 -43.88
CA SER A 46 -32.71 37.11 -43.99
C SER A 46 -31.19 37.36 -44.07
N THR A 47 -30.38 36.47 -43.53
CA THR A 47 -28.91 36.51 -43.61
C THR A 47 -28.45 36.10 -45.01
N VAL A 48 -29.03 35.02 -45.56
CA VAL A 48 -28.72 34.54 -46.92
C VAL A 48 -29.13 35.56 -47.97
N THR A 49 -30.34 36.13 -47.88
CA THR A 49 -30.81 37.17 -48.81
C THR A 49 -29.94 38.43 -48.75
N ARG A 50 -29.53 38.87 -47.55
CA ARG A 50 -28.63 40.03 -47.40
C ARG A 50 -27.23 39.77 -47.94
N ALA A 51 -26.72 38.55 -47.79
CA ALA A 51 -25.43 38.14 -48.34
C ALA A 51 -25.44 38.11 -49.87
N ILE A 52 -26.52 37.60 -50.48
CA ILE A 52 -26.68 37.52 -51.94
C ILE A 52 -26.87 38.91 -52.57
N ASN A 53 -27.71 39.75 -51.97
CA ASN A 53 -28.04 41.06 -52.53
C ASN A 53 -26.93 42.11 -52.31
N GLY A 54 -25.84 41.76 -51.63
CA GLY A 54 -24.74 42.70 -51.34
C GLY A 54 -25.06 43.76 -50.27
N ASN A 55 -26.25 43.71 -49.65
CA ASN A 55 -26.67 44.66 -48.62
C ASN A 55 -25.80 44.61 -47.35
N ARG A 56 -25.14 43.47 -47.11
CA ARG A 56 -24.18 43.29 -46.01
C ARG A 56 -23.11 42.30 -46.44
N GLN A 57 -21.87 42.62 -46.15
CA GLN A 57 -20.76 41.71 -46.41
C GLN A 57 -20.85 40.50 -45.44
N PRO A 58 -20.84 39.25 -45.96
CA PRO A 58 -20.95 38.05 -45.13
C PRO A 58 -19.71 37.85 -44.26
N SER A 59 -19.91 37.34 -43.03
CA SER A 59 -18.82 36.98 -42.11
C SER A 59 -18.05 35.74 -42.59
N SER A 60 -16.87 35.48 -42.02
CA SER A 60 -16.08 34.28 -42.29
C SER A 60 -16.92 33.01 -42.06
N ASP A 61 -17.63 32.91 -40.93
CA ASP A 61 -18.48 31.76 -40.61
C ASP A 61 -19.63 31.58 -41.62
N THR A 62 -20.20 32.69 -42.11
CA THR A 62 -21.25 32.67 -43.13
C THR A 62 -20.70 32.13 -44.45
N LEU A 63 -19.52 32.59 -44.86
CA LEU A 63 -18.84 32.11 -46.06
C LEU A 63 -18.44 30.64 -45.94
N GLN A 64 -17.97 30.20 -44.77
CA GLN A 64 -17.63 28.80 -44.49
C GLN A 64 -18.84 27.89 -44.56
N ALA A 65 -19.97 28.27 -43.96
CA ALA A 65 -21.21 27.51 -44.03
C ALA A 65 -21.71 27.37 -45.49
N ILE A 66 -21.71 28.48 -46.24
CA ILE A 66 -22.13 28.48 -47.66
C ILE A 66 -21.16 27.64 -48.51
N ALA A 67 -19.85 27.80 -48.34
CA ALA A 67 -18.84 27.05 -49.10
C ALA A 67 -18.97 25.55 -48.88
N THR A 68 -19.13 25.12 -47.62
CA THR A 68 -19.32 23.71 -47.24
C THR A 68 -20.55 23.10 -47.93
N VAL A 69 -21.68 23.80 -47.92
CA VAL A 69 -22.93 23.33 -48.55
C VAL A 69 -22.85 23.28 -50.08
N LEU A 70 -22.05 24.17 -50.68
CA LEU A 70 -21.80 24.20 -52.12
C LEU A 70 -20.65 23.27 -52.55
N GLY A 71 -19.98 22.59 -51.61
CA GLY A 71 -18.86 21.69 -51.91
C GLY A 71 -17.59 22.41 -52.36
N LEU A 72 -17.41 23.67 -51.94
CA LEU A 72 -16.26 24.52 -52.27
C LEU A 72 -15.46 24.84 -51.01
N THR A 73 -14.18 25.20 -51.16
CA THR A 73 -13.43 25.87 -50.10
C THR A 73 -13.78 27.36 -50.05
N VAL A 74 -13.60 28.01 -48.89
CA VAL A 74 -13.86 29.46 -48.77
C VAL A 74 -13.02 30.27 -49.76
N PRO A 75 -11.70 30.00 -49.97
CA PRO A 75 -10.92 30.67 -51.01
C PRO A 75 -11.49 30.50 -52.42
N GLN A 76 -11.99 29.31 -52.77
CA GLN A 76 -12.65 29.06 -54.06
C GLN A 76 -13.98 29.81 -54.20
N LEU A 77 -14.75 29.91 -53.10
CA LEU A 77 -16.00 30.65 -53.07
C LEU A 77 -15.78 32.15 -53.29
N VAL A 78 -14.72 32.73 -52.70
CA VAL A 78 -14.48 34.18 -52.78
C VAL A 78 -13.54 34.60 -53.91
N ALA A 79 -12.96 33.66 -54.67
CA ALA A 79 -12.02 33.96 -55.74
C ALA A 79 -12.58 34.97 -56.76
N GLY A 80 -11.82 36.05 -57.00
CA GLY A 80 -12.19 37.13 -57.93
C GLY A 80 -13.28 38.08 -57.42
N THR A 81 -13.61 38.04 -56.12
CA THR A 81 -14.63 38.91 -55.49
C THR A 81 -14.03 39.92 -54.52
N ASP A 82 -14.85 40.89 -54.12
CA ASP A 82 -14.56 41.86 -53.06
C ASP A 82 -14.24 41.25 -51.68
N ALA A 83 -14.53 39.95 -51.48
CA ALA A 83 -14.23 39.22 -50.26
C ALA A 83 -12.88 38.48 -50.29
N ALA A 84 -12.23 38.34 -51.46
CA ALA A 84 -11.00 37.57 -51.62
C ALA A 84 -9.83 38.08 -50.76
N GLY A 85 -9.63 39.39 -50.72
CA GLY A 85 -8.53 40.02 -49.96
C GLY A 85 -8.62 39.73 -48.46
N ARG A 86 -9.82 39.83 -47.88
CA ARG A 86 -10.03 39.60 -46.44
C ARG A 86 -9.86 38.14 -46.04
N VAL A 87 -10.34 37.22 -46.87
CA VAL A 87 -10.18 35.78 -46.59
C VAL A 87 -8.70 35.41 -46.61
N ASN A 88 -7.94 35.93 -47.57
CA ASN A 88 -6.50 35.68 -47.67
C ASN A 88 -5.72 36.27 -46.47
N GLU A 89 -6.09 37.48 -46.01
CA GLU A 89 -5.50 38.07 -44.79
C GLU A 89 -5.79 37.23 -43.54
N VAL A 90 -7.03 36.73 -43.38
CA VAL A 90 -7.41 35.91 -42.22
C VAL A 90 -6.72 34.54 -42.24
N GLU A 91 -6.59 33.93 -43.41
CA GLU A 91 -5.89 32.65 -43.59
C GLU A 91 -4.38 32.77 -43.27
N GLN A 92 -3.80 33.95 -43.52
CA GLN A 92 -2.40 34.24 -43.15
C GLN A 92 -2.22 34.56 -41.66
N LEU A 93 -3.25 35.12 -40.99
CA LEU A 93 -3.17 35.50 -39.58
C LEU A 93 -3.27 34.31 -38.62
N VAL A 94 -4.09 33.30 -38.94
CA VAL A 94 -4.18 32.06 -38.16
C VAL A 94 -4.20 30.86 -39.10
N PRO A 95 -3.02 30.31 -39.44
CA PRO A 95 -2.95 29.10 -40.23
C PRO A 95 -3.63 27.94 -39.49
N HIS A 96 -4.65 27.33 -40.10
CA HIS A 96 -5.46 26.26 -39.50
C HIS A 96 -4.62 25.11 -38.93
N HIS A 97 -3.51 24.77 -39.60
CA HIS A 97 -2.60 23.72 -39.18
C HIS A 97 -1.94 23.97 -37.81
N LEU A 98 -1.76 25.23 -37.38
CA LEU A 98 -1.23 25.54 -36.05
C LEU A 98 -2.25 25.24 -34.96
N TYR A 99 -3.53 25.51 -35.23
CA TYR A 99 -4.63 25.15 -34.33
C TYR A 99 -4.78 23.62 -34.24
N ASP A 100 -4.77 22.93 -35.38
CA ASP A 100 -4.87 21.47 -35.43
C ASP A 100 -3.72 20.80 -34.67
N ASN A 101 -2.50 21.31 -34.83
CA ASN A 101 -1.34 20.83 -34.09
C ASN A 101 -1.47 21.09 -32.58
N ALA A 102 -1.95 22.27 -32.17
CA ALA A 102 -2.17 22.58 -30.77
C ALA A 102 -3.23 21.67 -30.13
N VAL A 103 -4.35 21.43 -30.83
CA VAL A 103 -5.41 20.52 -30.38
C VAL A 103 -4.90 19.09 -30.27
N HIS A 104 -4.15 18.59 -31.27
CA HIS A 104 -3.54 17.27 -31.18
C HIS A 104 -2.57 17.13 -30.01
N GLN A 105 -1.78 18.16 -29.71
CA GLN A 105 -0.90 18.15 -28.55
C GLN A 105 -1.69 18.13 -27.24
N ILE A 106 -2.76 18.92 -27.13
CA ILE A 106 -3.63 18.91 -25.94
C ILE A 106 -4.20 17.52 -25.70
N ILE A 107 -4.79 16.89 -26.73
CA ILE A 107 -5.34 15.53 -26.63
C ILE A 107 -4.25 14.52 -26.21
N ALA A 108 -3.05 14.63 -26.78
CA ALA A 108 -1.93 13.75 -26.43
C ALA A 108 -1.50 13.91 -24.97
N TYR A 109 -1.44 15.14 -24.46
CA TYR A 109 -1.11 15.39 -23.05
C TYR A 109 -2.22 14.98 -22.10
N GLU A 110 -3.50 15.17 -22.45
CA GLU A 110 -4.63 14.69 -21.68
C GLU A 110 -4.64 13.16 -21.59
N SER A 111 -4.37 12.47 -22.69
CA SER A 111 -4.24 11.01 -22.71
C SER A 111 -3.11 10.53 -21.79
N LYS A 112 -1.93 11.18 -21.86
CA LYS A 112 -0.80 10.85 -20.97
C LYS A 112 -1.12 11.13 -19.51
N ALA A 113 -1.79 12.24 -19.21
CA ALA A 113 -2.21 12.57 -17.85
C ALA A 113 -3.15 11.49 -17.29
N ASN A 114 -4.14 11.05 -18.08
CA ASN A 114 -5.05 9.97 -17.69
C ASN A 114 -4.34 8.63 -17.49
N GLU A 115 -3.36 8.31 -18.33
CA GLU A 115 -2.52 7.12 -18.16
C GLU A 115 -1.77 7.16 -16.82
N TYR A 116 -1.10 8.27 -16.51
CA TYR A 116 -0.39 8.42 -15.24
C TYR A 116 -1.33 8.37 -14.04
N LEU A 117 -2.51 8.99 -14.10
CA LEU A 117 -3.51 8.91 -13.03
C LEU A 117 -4.01 7.48 -12.80
N THR A 118 -4.13 6.68 -13.86
CA THR A 118 -4.48 5.26 -13.75
C THR A 118 -3.33 4.47 -13.13
N ARG A 119 -2.09 4.75 -13.56
CA ARG A 119 -0.90 4.11 -13.00
C ARG A 119 -0.72 4.42 -11.51
N ILE A 120 -0.96 5.67 -11.08
CA ILE A 120 -0.91 6.07 -9.67
C ILE A 120 -1.91 5.25 -8.86
N ARG A 121 -3.17 5.19 -9.28
CA ARG A 121 -4.20 4.39 -8.59
C ARG A 121 -3.81 2.92 -8.43
N ASN A 122 -3.30 2.29 -9.50
CA ASN A 122 -2.86 0.89 -9.45
C ASN A 122 -1.67 0.69 -8.50
N LEU A 123 -0.72 1.65 -8.47
CA LEU A 123 0.42 1.61 -7.57
C LEU A 123 0.02 1.81 -6.11
N GLU A 124 -0.91 2.72 -5.84
CA GLU A 124 -1.47 2.94 -4.50
C GLU A 124 -2.19 1.69 -3.98
N GLU A 125 -3.01 1.04 -4.82
CA GLU A 125 -3.67 -0.20 -4.47
C GLU A 125 -2.66 -1.31 -4.16
N THR A 126 -1.64 -1.48 -5.01
CA THR A 126 -0.56 -2.45 -4.79
C THR A 126 0.19 -2.17 -3.48
N LEU A 127 0.48 -0.90 -3.21
CA LEU A 127 1.16 -0.49 -1.98
C LEU A 127 0.32 -0.81 -0.74
N GLU A 128 -0.99 -0.58 -0.79
CA GLU A 128 -1.88 -0.86 0.34
C GLU A 128 -2.03 -2.38 0.57
N GLN A 129 -2.11 -3.17 -0.51
CA GLN A 129 -2.11 -4.63 -0.42
C GLN A 129 -0.81 -5.15 0.22
N GLU A 130 0.35 -4.63 -0.18
CA GLU A 130 1.64 -5.00 0.42
C GLU A 130 1.75 -4.56 1.88
N ARG A 131 1.25 -3.37 2.23
CA ARG A 131 1.17 -2.92 3.62
C ARG A 131 0.29 -3.84 4.46
N ALA A 132 -0.87 -4.26 3.94
CA ALA A 132 -1.74 -5.21 4.62
C ALA A 132 -1.06 -6.57 4.83
N ARG A 133 -0.40 -7.12 3.80
CA ARG A 133 0.39 -8.36 3.90
C ARG A 133 1.47 -8.26 4.96
N ARG A 134 2.24 -7.17 4.98
CA ARG A 134 3.27 -6.93 6.00
C ARG A 134 2.71 -6.82 7.41
N ARG A 135 1.54 -6.20 7.60
CA ARG A 135 0.87 -6.12 8.90
C ARG A 135 0.51 -7.51 9.42
N VAL A 136 -0.05 -8.37 8.57
CA VAL A 136 -0.40 -9.75 8.95
C VAL A 136 0.86 -10.55 9.29
N ALA A 137 1.87 -10.55 8.40
CA ALA A 137 3.11 -11.26 8.63
C ALA A 137 3.84 -10.81 9.91
N ARG A 138 3.80 -9.50 10.23
CA ARG A 138 4.35 -8.98 11.48
C ARG A 138 3.58 -9.51 12.70
N GLY A 139 2.26 -9.52 12.65
CA GLY A 139 1.44 -10.08 13.74
C GLY A 139 1.71 -11.56 13.97
N GLU A 140 1.89 -12.34 12.90
CA GLU A 140 2.28 -13.75 12.99
C GLU A 140 3.68 -13.94 13.59
N ALA A 141 4.64 -13.12 13.16
CA ALA A 141 6.00 -13.14 13.72
C ALA A 141 6.01 -12.80 15.21
N GLU A 142 5.27 -11.76 15.62
CA GLU A 142 5.13 -11.37 17.04
C GLU A 142 4.49 -12.49 17.87
N LYS A 143 3.52 -13.22 17.31
CA LYS A 143 2.92 -14.38 17.99
C LYS A 143 3.93 -15.51 18.14
N SER A 144 4.66 -15.85 17.07
CA SER A 144 5.69 -16.89 17.11
C SER A 144 6.83 -16.55 18.08
N GLU A 145 7.20 -15.28 18.19
CA GLU A 145 8.21 -14.81 19.14
C GLU A 145 7.74 -15.00 20.58
N ARG A 146 6.49 -14.63 20.90
CA ARG A 146 5.89 -14.86 22.22
C ARG A 146 5.85 -16.33 22.60
N GLU A 147 5.48 -17.20 21.67
CA GLU A 147 5.48 -18.65 21.87
C GLU A 147 6.89 -19.18 22.15
N ALA A 148 7.90 -18.70 21.42
CA ALA A 148 9.29 -19.05 21.64
C ALA A 148 9.81 -18.59 23.00
N ASP A 149 9.44 -17.38 23.43
CA ASP A 149 9.82 -16.85 24.74
C ASP A 149 9.15 -17.61 25.88
N GLN A 150 7.87 -17.97 25.74
CA GLN A 150 7.19 -18.83 26.70
C GLN A 150 7.87 -20.20 26.80
N ALA A 151 8.23 -20.81 25.67
CA ALA A 151 8.95 -22.08 25.65
C ALA A 151 10.33 -21.96 26.33
N ARG A 152 11.04 -20.85 26.16
CA ARG A 152 12.32 -20.58 26.86
C ARG A 152 12.14 -20.47 28.36
N LEU A 153 11.11 -19.76 28.83
CA LEU A 153 10.81 -19.65 30.26
C LEU A 153 10.52 -21.02 30.89
N VAL A 154 9.72 -21.85 30.21
CA VAL A 154 9.42 -23.22 30.65
C VAL A 154 10.68 -24.08 30.70
N ARG A 155 11.52 -24.01 29.66
CA ARG A 155 12.81 -24.72 29.62
C ARG A 155 13.71 -24.29 30.78
N ASP A 156 13.84 -22.99 31.02
CA ASP A 156 14.72 -22.46 32.06
C ASP A 156 14.23 -22.83 33.46
N ASP A 157 12.91 -22.89 33.67
CA ASP A 157 12.31 -23.40 34.89
C ASP A 157 12.58 -24.89 35.10
N ALA A 158 12.38 -25.70 34.06
CA ALA A 158 12.70 -27.13 34.09
C ALA A 158 14.19 -27.37 34.42
N LEU A 159 15.10 -26.58 33.83
CA LEU A 159 16.53 -26.65 34.13
C LEU A 159 16.87 -26.25 35.57
N ARG A 160 16.18 -25.26 36.15
CA ARG A 160 16.35 -24.91 37.57
C ARG A 160 15.89 -26.06 38.47
N LYS A 161 14.71 -26.62 38.21
CA LYS A 161 14.17 -27.76 38.96
C LYS A 161 15.07 -28.99 38.86
N ALA A 162 15.53 -29.33 37.65
CA ALA A 162 16.44 -30.45 37.43
C ALA A 162 17.73 -30.31 38.25
N ARG A 163 18.35 -29.12 38.22
CA ARG A 163 19.56 -28.84 39.03
C ARG A 163 19.30 -28.93 40.53
N HIS A 164 18.14 -28.47 40.98
CA HIS A 164 17.76 -28.56 42.39
C HIS A 164 17.63 -30.02 42.84
N PHE A 165 16.90 -30.85 42.09
CA PHE A 165 16.75 -32.27 42.39
C PHE A 165 18.07 -33.04 42.30
N GLU A 166 18.95 -32.68 41.37
CA GLU A 166 20.29 -33.26 41.29
C GLU A 166 21.11 -32.97 42.55
N GLN A 167 21.07 -31.73 43.05
CA GLN A 167 21.74 -31.35 44.29
C GLN A 167 21.18 -32.10 45.50
N ASP A 168 19.85 -32.21 45.59
CA ASP A 168 19.21 -32.92 46.69
C ASP A 168 19.51 -34.43 46.64
N ALA A 169 19.52 -35.04 45.45
CA ALA A 169 19.95 -36.43 45.29
C ALA A 169 21.39 -36.65 45.78
N ILE A 170 22.30 -35.72 45.48
CA ILE A 170 23.69 -35.76 45.99
C ILE A 170 23.70 -35.65 47.52
N ARG A 171 22.92 -34.73 48.11
CA ARG A 171 22.81 -34.56 49.56
C ARG A 171 22.29 -35.82 50.24
N TYR A 172 21.21 -36.41 49.72
CA TYR A 172 20.64 -37.65 50.26
C TYR A 172 21.62 -38.82 50.15
N ARG A 173 22.31 -38.97 49.01
CA ARG A 173 23.33 -40.01 48.85
C ARG A 173 24.44 -39.88 49.89
N ASN A 174 24.95 -38.67 50.10
CA ASN A 174 25.99 -38.42 51.10
C ASN A 174 25.47 -38.66 52.54
N GLY A 175 24.22 -38.26 52.82
CA GLY A 175 23.56 -38.52 54.10
C GLY A 175 23.41 -40.01 54.38
N LEU A 176 22.97 -40.79 53.38
CA LEU A 176 22.87 -42.25 53.47
C LEU A 176 24.23 -42.89 53.69
N GLU A 177 25.28 -42.48 52.97
CA GLU A 177 26.64 -43.00 53.18
C GLU A 177 27.11 -42.77 54.62
N LYS A 178 26.85 -41.59 55.17
CA LYS A 178 27.18 -41.27 56.57
C LYS A 178 26.39 -42.13 57.56
N ALA A 179 25.08 -42.25 57.36
CA ALA A 179 24.21 -43.06 58.21
C ALA A 179 24.63 -44.55 58.22
N VAL A 180 25.02 -45.09 57.06
CA VAL A 180 25.57 -46.46 56.97
C VAL A 180 26.84 -46.61 57.80
N LYS A 181 27.79 -45.65 57.70
CA LYS A 181 29.02 -45.66 58.51
C LYS A 181 28.73 -45.55 60.02
N ASP A 182 27.74 -44.75 60.41
CA ASP A 182 27.33 -44.61 61.81
C ASP A 182 26.72 -45.92 62.35
N VAL A 183 25.92 -46.62 61.54
CA VAL A 183 25.38 -47.96 61.88
C VAL A 183 26.50 -49.00 62.00
N GLU A 184 27.48 -49.01 61.11
CA GLU A 184 28.66 -49.88 61.21
C GLU A 184 29.44 -49.64 62.50
N ARG A 185 29.65 -48.36 62.86
CA ARG A 185 30.32 -47.97 64.10
C ARG A 185 29.52 -48.42 65.33
N LEU A 186 28.21 -48.21 65.35
CA LEU A 186 27.33 -48.66 66.45
C LEU A 186 27.37 -50.19 66.59
N ASN A 187 27.34 -50.92 65.48
CA ASN A 187 27.46 -52.38 65.49
C ASN A 187 28.81 -52.84 66.06
N GLN A 188 29.91 -52.14 65.74
CA GLN A 188 31.21 -52.43 66.35
C GLN A 188 31.19 -52.17 67.86
N GLN A 189 30.67 -51.02 68.30
CA GLN A 189 30.56 -50.67 69.72
C GLN A 189 29.71 -51.69 70.49
N LEU A 190 28.60 -52.17 69.91
CA LEU A 190 27.77 -53.21 70.52
C LEU A 190 28.51 -54.54 70.66
N ARG A 191 29.33 -54.93 69.66
CA ARG A 191 30.17 -56.14 69.75
C ARG A 191 31.22 -56.03 70.84
N GLU A 192 31.90 -54.88 70.93
CA GLU A 192 32.89 -54.60 71.97
C GLU A 192 32.24 -54.62 73.36
N LEU A 193 31.06 -54.00 73.51
CA LEU A 193 30.30 -54.02 74.75
C LEU A 193 29.85 -55.45 75.12
N GLY A 194 29.38 -56.23 74.15
CA GLY A 194 29.04 -57.65 74.35
C GLY A 194 30.22 -58.49 74.83
N ALA A 195 31.41 -58.28 74.24
CA ALA A 195 32.64 -58.94 74.67
C ALA A 195 33.06 -58.53 76.08
N ALA A 196 32.96 -57.24 76.41
CA ALA A 196 33.24 -56.73 77.75
C ALA A 196 32.27 -57.30 78.81
N VAL A 197 30.97 -57.35 78.51
CA VAL A 197 29.96 -57.95 79.40
C VAL A 197 30.24 -59.43 79.64
N GLU A 198 30.58 -60.20 78.61
CA GLU A 198 30.93 -61.62 78.77
C GLU A 198 32.23 -61.80 79.57
N ALA A 199 33.23 -60.94 79.39
CA ALA A 199 34.43 -60.95 80.23
C ALA A 199 34.10 -60.63 81.71
N THR A 200 33.21 -59.67 81.97
CA THR A 200 32.72 -59.31 83.30
C THR A 200 31.85 -60.40 83.93
N ARG A 201 31.04 -61.10 83.13
CA ARG A 201 30.23 -62.25 83.57
C ARG A 201 31.12 -63.40 84.05
N ARG A 202 32.28 -63.61 83.42
CA ARG A 202 33.31 -64.56 83.88
C ARG A 202 34.03 -64.12 85.16
N THR A 203 33.96 -62.84 85.54
CA THR A 203 34.61 -62.26 86.73
C THR A 203 33.65 -61.89 87.87
N GLY A 204 32.32 -62.08 87.71
CA GLY A 204 31.36 -62.07 88.82
C GLY A 204 30.91 -60.69 89.35
N GLN A 205 31.03 -59.61 88.58
CA GLN A 205 30.55 -58.26 89.00
C GLN A 205 29.51 -57.69 88.02
N VAL A 206 28.23 -58.00 88.24
CA VAL A 206 27.13 -57.73 87.27
C VAL A 206 26.46 -56.34 87.44
N GLY A 207 26.78 -55.58 88.49
CA GLY A 207 25.99 -54.40 88.89
C GLY A 207 26.14 -53.13 88.04
N THR A 208 27.25 -52.93 87.33
CA THR A 208 27.62 -51.60 86.79
C THR A 208 27.32 -51.36 85.31
N ILE A 209 26.99 -52.41 84.53
CA ILE A 209 26.91 -52.29 83.06
C ILE A 209 25.51 -51.95 82.54
N LEU A 210 24.44 -52.23 83.31
CA LEU A 210 23.05 -51.99 82.87
C LEU A 210 22.69 -50.51 82.67
N ALA A 211 23.41 -49.58 83.30
CA ALA A 211 23.18 -48.15 83.13
C ALA A 211 23.70 -47.61 81.76
N GLY A 212 24.67 -48.29 81.13
CA GLY A 212 25.26 -47.83 79.86
C GLY A 212 24.41 -48.14 78.62
N VAL A 213 23.61 -49.22 78.66
CA VAL A 213 22.84 -49.70 77.49
C VAL A 213 21.62 -48.82 77.20
N ALA A 214 21.04 -48.16 78.21
CA ALA A 214 19.90 -47.27 78.03
C ALA A 214 20.25 -45.97 77.24
N ALA A 215 21.51 -45.54 77.26
CA ALA A 215 21.93 -44.31 76.58
C ALA A 215 22.05 -44.49 75.04
N ALA A 216 22.27 -45.71 74.54
CA ALA A 216 22.47 -45.96 73.12
C ALA A 216 21.16 -46.00 72.30
N VAL A 217 20.02 -46.27 72.93
CA VAL A 217 18.72 -46.43 72.24
C VAL A 217 18.05 -45.07 71.93
N SER A 218 18.35 -44.01 72.67
CA SER A 218 17.70 -42.69 72.51
C SER A 218 18.09 -41.91 71.25
N ILE A 219 19.13 -42.32 70.51
CA ILE A 219 19.63 -41.60 69.33
C ILE A 219 18.82 -41.97 68.06
N ALA A 220 18.11 -43.11 68.05
CA ALA A 220 17.32 -43.53 66.90
C ALA A 220 16.08 -42.65 66.62
N THR A 221 15.56 -41.94 67.63
CA THR A 221 14.40 -41.05 67.50
C THR A 221 14.72 -39.66 66.96
N TYR A 222 16.00 -39.27 66.85
CA TYR A 222 16.37 -37.91 66.42
C TYR A 222 16.50 -37.76 64.89
N LEU A 223 16.51 -38.85 64.13
CA LEU A 223 16.62 -38.84 62.66
C LEU A 223 15.26 -38.94 61.93
N GLY A 224 14.15 -39.07 62.67
CA GLY A 224 12.81 -39.27 62.10
C GLY A 224 11.90 -38.05 62.10
N ASN A 225 12.37 -36.88 62.57
CA ASN A 225 11.50 -35.71 62.77
C ASN A 225 12.15 -34.43 62.25
N GLU A 226 12.33 -34.34 60.93
CA GLU A 226 12.46 -33.05 60.24
C GLU A 226 11.16 -32.82 59.43
N PRO A 227 10.45 -31.71 59.64
CA PRO A 227 9.13 -31.52 59.04
C PRO A 227 9.27 -31.37 57.52
N LEU A 228 8.57 -32.25 56.80
CA LEU A 228 8.18 -32.06 55.40
C LEU A 228 7.37 -30.75 55.33
N ASN A 229 8.06 -29.63 55.09
CA ASN A 229 7.41 -28.35 54.94
C ASN A 229 6.67 -28.36 53.59
N ASN A 230 5.34 -28.44 53.70
CA ASN A 230 4.36 -28.28 52.65
C ASN A 230 4.72 -27.15 51.68
N HIS A 231 5.04 -27.48 50.43
CA HIS A 231 4.81 -26.65 49.23
C HIS A 231 4.24 -27.54 48.12
N ALA A 232 3.14 -28.22 48.45
CA ALA A 232 2.26 -28.89 47.50
C ALA A 232 0.85 -28.33 47.69
N ASP A 233 0.67 -27.07 47.31
CA ASP A 233 -0.62 -26.51 46.91
C ASP A 233 -0.34 -25.37 45.93
N GLU A 234 -1.20 -25.25 44.93
CA GLU A 234 -1.13 -24.36 43.75
C GLU A 234 -0.32 -24.85 42.53
N VAL A 235 -0.63 -26.04 41.99
CA VAL A 235 -0.74 -26.22 40.53
C VAL A 235 -1.91 -27.16 40.24
N GLY A 236 -3.10 -26.60 40.03
CA GLY A 236 -4.30 -27.41 39.76
C GLY A 236 -5.63 -26.65 39.77
N LYS A 237 -5.68 -25.45 39.18
CA LYS A 237 -6.95 -24.88 38.71
C LYS A 237 -6.80 -24.49 37.25
N GLU A 238 -7.14 -25.44 36.39
CA GLU A 238 -7.58 -25.15 35.05
C GLU A 238 -8.93 -25.86 34.85
N THR A 239 -9.86 -25.14 34.23
CA THR A 239 -11.10 -25.60 33.56
C THR A 239 -12.35 -25.88 34.42
N ASP A 240 -13.19 -24.85 34.58
CA ASP A 240 -14.58 -24.88 34.09
C ASP A 240 -15.10 -23.44 33.93
N GLY A 241 -15.54 -23.08 32.72
CA GLY A 241 -16.03 -21.73 32.35
C GLY A 241 -15.47 -21.17 31.06
#